data_AF-A0A8K0NZQ8-F1
#
_entry.id   AF-A0A8K0NZQ8-F1
#
_cell.length_a   1.000
_cell.length_b   1.000
_cell.length_c   1.000
_cell.angle_alpha   90.00
_cell.angle_beta   90.00
_cell.angle_gamma   90.00
#
_symmetry.space_group_name_H-M   'P 1'
#
loop_
_entity.id
_entity.type
_entity.pdbx_description
1 polymer ?
#
loop_
_entity_poly.entity_id
_entity_poly.type
_entity_poly.pdbx_seq_one_letter_code
_entity_poly.pdbx_strand_id
1 'polypeptide(L)'
;MGIGLSALGVSMNRLPGWDKHSYGYHGDDGHCFCSSGTGQPYGPTFTTGDVIGCGVNLVDNTCFYTKNGHNLGIAFTDLPVNLDFFKGTF
;
A
#
# COMPACT_ATOMS: atom_id res chain seq x y z
N MET A 1 0.46 -8.08 -9.50
CA MET A 1 1.54 -7.74 -8.55
C MET A 1 0.97 -6.71 -7.59
N GLY A 2 1.36 -6.74 -6.32
CA GLY A 2 0.95 -5.72 -5.36
C GLY A 2 2.15 -5.25 -4.55
N ILE A 3 2.15 -3.99 -4.16
CA ILE A 3 3.12 -3.41 -3.23
C ILE A 3 2.36 -2.87 -2.03
N GLY A 4 2.96 -2.90 -0.85
CA GLY A 4 2.30 -2.36 0.32
C GLY A 4 3.10 -2.43 1.61
N LEU A 5 2.39 -2.11 2.68
CA LEU A 5 2.89 -2.08 4.05
C LEU A 5 1.98 -2.96 4.91
N SER A 6 2.55 -3.69 5.86
CA SER A 6 1.79 -4.49 6.82
C SER A 6 2.38 -4.40 8.21
N ALA A 7 1.52 -4.54 9.21
CA ALA A 7 1.96 -4.65 10.59
C ALA A 7 2.76 -5.94 10.85
N LEU A 8 3.57 -5.93 11.90
CA LEU A 8 4.42 -7.06 12.25
C LEU A 8 3.56 -8.27 12.58
N GLY A 9 3.89 -9.41 11.99
CA GLY A 9 3.17 -10.66 12.20
C GLY A 9 1.93 -10.85 11.31
N VAL A 10 1.62 -9.91 10.42
CA VAL A 10 0.63 -10.14 9.36
C VAL A 10 1.13 -11.24 8.42
N SER A 11 0.24 -12.16 8.07
CA SER A 11 0.50 -13.23 7.11
C SER A 11 0.93 -12.68 5.76
N MET A 12 1.99 -13.25 5.18
CA MET A 12 2.45 -12.90 3.83
C MET A 12 1.94 -13.87 2.75
N ASN A 13 0.94 -14.70 3.08
CA ASN A 13 0.38 -15.70 2.15
C ASN A 13 -0.72 -15.14 1.23
N ARG A 14 -1.09 -13.87 1.41
CA ARG A 14 -2.14 -13.18 0.63
C ARG A 14 -1.57 -11.88 0.06
N LEU A 15 -2.29 -11.31 -0.90
CA LEU A 15 -1.89 -10.06 -1.52
C LEU A 15 -1.91 -8.90 -0.51
N PRO A 16 -1.10 -7.85 -0.73
CA PRO A 16 -1.01 -6.71 0.18
C PRO A 16 -2.38 -6.05 0.36
N GLY A 17 -2.71 -5.65 1.58
CA GLY A 17 -3.98 -4.97 1.87
C GLY A 17 -5.17 -5.88 2.16
N TRP A 18 -5.04 -7.19 1.98
CA TRP A 18 -6.16 -8.13 2.16
C TRP A 18 -6.40 -8.59 3.60
N ASP A 19 -5.35 -8.61 4.41
CA ASP A 19 -5.41 -9.02 5.81
C ASP A 19 -5.44 -7.80 6.74
N LYS A 20 -5.97 -7.99 7.95
CA LYS A 20 -6.08 -6.92 8.93
C LYS A 20 -4.71 -6.31 9.22
N HIS A 21 -4.65 -4.99 9.28
CA HIS A 21 -3.40 -4.21 9.44
C HIS A 21 -2.42 -4.37 8.26
N SER A 22 -2.93 -4.72 7.08
CA SER A 22 -2.21 -4.64 5.81
C SER A 22 -2.84 -3.57 4.93
N TYR A 23 -2.00 -2.92 4.13
CA TYR A 23 -2.37 -1.90 3.16
C TYR A 23 -1.62 -2.15 1.86
N GLY A 24 -2.31 -2.08 0.71
CA GLY A 24 -1.75 -2.50 -0.57
C GLY A 24 -2.24 -1.70 -1.76
N TYR A 25 -1.40 -1.60 -2.79
CA TYR A 25 -1.72 -1.06 -4.10
C TYR A 25 -1.42 -2.12 -5.17
N HIS A 26 -2.43 -2.48 -5.97
CA HIS A 26 -2.36 -3.60 -6.90
C HIS A 26 -2.23 -3.11 -8.34
N GLY A 27 -1.36 -3.75 -9.09
CA GLY A 27 -1.00 -3.33 -10.44
C GLY A 27 -1.93 -3.81 -11.53
N ASP A 28 -2.74 -4.85 -11.27
CA ASP A 28 -3.69 -5.41 -12.23
C ASP A 28 -4.93 -4.54 -12.43
N ASP A 29 -5.39 -3.84 -11.40
CA ASP A 29 -6.58 -3.00 -11.43
C ASP A 29 -6.34 -1.54 -11.01
N GLY A 30 -5.19 -1.23 -10.42
CA GLY A 30 -4.86 0.10 -9.92
C GLY A 30 -5.55 0.45 -8.59
N HIS A 31 -6.14 -0.52 -7.91
CA HIS A 31 -6.88 -0.31 -6.67
C HIS A 31 -5.96 -0.29 -5.44
N CYS A 32 -6.41 0.44 -4.41
CA CYS A 32 -5.86 0.33 -3.07
C CYS A 32 -6.74 -0.59 -2.19
N PHE A 33 -6.09 -1.30 -1.27
CA PHE A 33 -6.71 -2.31 -0.39
C PHE A 33 -6.27 -2.03 1.04
N CYS A 34 -7.23 -1.89 1.95
CA CYS A 34 -6.99 -1.57 3.36
C CYS A 34 -7.72 -2.59 4.23
N SER A 35 -6.99 -3.58 4.75
CA SER A 35 -7.54 -4.65 5.58
C SER A 35 -8.79 -5.33 4.99
N SER A 36 -8.86 -5.44 3.66
CA SER A 36 -10.05 -5.87 2.91
C SER A 36 -9.63 -6.52 1.60
N GLY A 37 -10.32 -7.61 1.22
CA GLY A 37 -10.18 -8.21 -0.11
C GLY A 37 -10.89 -7.43 -1.22
N THR A 38 -11.64 -6.38 -0.87
CA THR A 38 -12.31 -5.49 -1.81
C THR A 38 -11.53 -4.18 -1.90
N GLY A 39 -10.99 -3.90 -3.09
CA GLY A 39 -10.21 -2.69 -3.37
C GLY A 39 -11.07 -1.48 -3.71
N GLN A 40 -10.44 -0.30 -3.72
CA GLN A 40 -11.06 0.97 -4.12
C GLN A 40 -10.23 1.67 -5.22
N PRO A 41 -10.87 2.41 -6.15
CA PRO A 41 -10.19 3.27 -7.12
C PRO A 41 -9.13 4.15 -6.47
N TYR A 42 -7.90 4.08 -6.98
CA TYR A 42 -6.79 4.85 -6.44
C TYR A 42 -5.87 5.41 -7.52
N GLY A 43 -5.22 4.54 -8.29
CA GLY A 43 -4.19 4.91 -9.25
C GLY A 43 -4.31 4.17 -10.58
N PRO A 44 -3.40 4.43 -11.53
CA PRO A 44 -3.31 3.64 -12.75
C PRO A 44 -2.88 2.20 -12.45
N THR A 45 -3.00 1.31 -13.42
CA THR A 45 -2.33 0.01 -13.37
C THR A 45 -0.81 0.18 -13.49
N PHE A 46 -0.05 -0.84 -13.09
CA PHE A 46 1.40 -0.87 -13.26
C PHE A 46 1.91 -2.26 -13.61
N THR A 47 3.03 -2.31 -14.32
CA THR A 47 3.56 -3.55 -14.89
C THR A 47 5.09 -3.56 -14.89
N THR A 48 5.67 -4.62 -15.44
CA THR A 48 7.11 -4.76 -15.63
C THR A 48 7.71 -3.53 -16.31
N GLY A 49 8.75 -2.97 -15.69
CA GLY A 49 9.43 -1.75 -16.15
C GLY A 49 8.97 -0.47 -15.45
N ASP A 50 7.82 -0.48 -14.77
CA ASP A 50 7.41 0.62 -13.90
C ASP A 50 8.18 0.56 -12.56
N VAL A 51 8.54 1.73 -12.05
CA VAL A 51 9.08 1.89 -10.69
C VAL A 51 7.98 2.41 -9.79
N ILE A 52 7.59 1.62 -8.80
CA ILE A 52 6.59 2.01 -7.80
C ILE A 52 7.29 2.31 -6.46
N GLY A 53 7.11 3.54 -5.99
CA GLY A 53 7.56 3.96 -4.66
C GLY A 53 6.41 4.03 -3.67
N CYS A 54 6.72 3.92 -2.38
CA CYS A 54 5.77 4.04 -1.27
C CYS A 54 6.31 5.08 -0.28
N GLY A 55 5.48 6.05 0.10
CA GLY A 55 5.81 7.08 1.08
C GLY A 55 4.85 7.05 2.25
N VAL A 56 5.38 7.12 3.48
CA VAL A 56 4.59 7.19 4.71
C VAL A 56 4.89 8.52 5.41
N ASN A 57 3.84 9.29 5.67
CA ASN A 57 3.90 10.52 6.44
C ASN A 57 3.39 10.23 7.86
N LEU A 58 4.27 10.41 8.84
CA LEU A 58 4.05 10.07 10.24
C LEU A 58 3.44 11.20 11.06
N VAL A 59 3.52 12.41 10.53
CA VAL A 59 2.87 13.56 11.15
C VAL A 59 1.38 13.48 10.87
N ASP A 60 1.01 13.19 9.62
CA ASP A 60 -0.39 13.13 9.19
C ASP A 60 -0.97 11.70 9.23
N ASN A 61 -0.15 10.69 9.55
CA ASN A 61 -0.51 9.27 9.52
C ASN A 61 -1.12 8.83 8.17
N THR A 62 -0.48 9.23 7.08
CA THR A 62 -0.93 8.91 5.71
C THR A 62 0.10 8.11 4.94
N CYS A 63 -0.35 7.38 3.93
CA CYS A 63 0.51 6.73 2.95
C CYS A 63 0.06 7.07 1.54
N PHE A 64 1.02 7.23 0.65
CA PHE A 64 0.83 7.44 -0.78
C PHE A 64 1.81 6.59 -1.58
N TYR A 65 1.49 6.35 -2.84
CA TYR A 65 2.38 5.70 -3.79
C TYR A 65 2.84 6.67 -4.87
N THR A 66 3.94 6.31 -5.51
CA THR A 66 4.44 6.99 -6.71
C THR A 66 4.59 6.00 -7.85
N LYS A 67 4.38 6.45 -9.08
CA LYS A 67 4.68 5.68 -10.29
C LYS A 67 5.67 6.46 -11.14
N ASN A 68 6.83 5.89 -11.41
CA ASN A 68 7.89 6.50 -12.22
C ASN A 68 8.24 7.92 -11.74
N GLY A 69 8.27 8.13 -10.42
CA GLY A 69 8.54 9.42 -9.78
C GLY A 69 7.33 10.35 -9.64
N HIS A 70 6.17 10.02 -10.20
CA HIS A 70 4.95 10.83 -10.07
C HIS A 70 4.12 10.41 -8.85
N ASN A 71 3.77 11.36 -7.99
CA ASN A 71 2.90 11.14 -6.82
C ASN A 71 1.46 10.86 -7.26
N LEU A 72 0.87 9.77 -6.75
CA LEU A 72 -0.50 9.32 -7.06
C LEU A 72 -1.55 9.81 -6.06
N GLY A 73 -1.16 10.59 -5.05
CA GLY A 73 -2.04 11.08 -3.98
C GLY A 73 -2.15 10.10 -2.82
N ILE A 74 -2.87 10.51 -1.77
CA ILE A 74 -3.03 9.71 -0.54
C ILE A 74 -3.85 8.45 -0.84
N ALA A 75 -3.28 7.29 -0.53
CA ALA A 75 -3.93 5.99 -0.62
C ALA A 75 -4.65 5.62 0.67
N PHE A 76 -4.05 5.96 1.81
CA PHE A 76 -4.55 5.61 3.14
C PHE A 76 -4.38 6.78 4.12
N THR A 77 -5.38 6.98 4.96
CA THR A 77 -5.37 7.88 6.11
C THR A 77 -5.42 7.07 7.40
N ASP A 78 -5.21 7.74 8.54
CA ASP A 78 -5.42 7.17 9.87
C ASP A 78 -4.60 5.91 10.11
N LEU A 79 -3.38 5.87 9.54
CA LEU A 79 -2.45 4.79 9.78
C LEU A 79 -2.08 4.72 11.27
N PRO A 80 -1.85 3.52 11.82
CA PRO A 80 -1.43 3.39 13.20
C PRO A 80 -0.08 4.10 13.41
N VAL A 81 -0.04 4.95 14.45
CA VAL A 81 1.05 5.89 14.76
C VAL A 81 2.38 5.20 15.12
N ASN A 82 2.34 3.92 15.50
CA ASN A 82 3.52 3.16 15.85
C ASN A 82 4.02 2.40 14.61
N LEU A 83 5.13 2.85 14.02
CA LEU A 83 5.69 2.30 12.79
C LEU A 83 6.56 1.06 12.98
N ASP A 84 6.90 0.68 14.22
CA ASP A 84 7.69 -0.54 14.50
C ASP A 84 6.98 -1.83 13.98
N PHE A 85 5.77 -1.65 13.48
CA PHE A 85 4.94 -2.63 12.81
C PHE A 85 5.26 -2.81 11.31
N PHE A 86 5.86 -1.88 10.58
CA PHE A 86 5.96 -2.02 9.12
C PHE A 86 7.27 -2.68 8.65
N LYS A 87 7.22 -3.99 8.35
CA LYS A 87 8.22 -4.58 7.45
C LYS A 87 7.84 -4.23 6.02
N GLY A 88 8.64 -3.37 5.38
CA GLY A 88 8.55 -3.16 3.95
C GLY A 88 9.11 -4.38 3.22
N THR A 89 8.21 -5.21 2.68
CA THR A 89 8.23 -5.77 1.31
C THR A 89 7.14 -6.82 1.18
N PHE A 90 6.18 -6.55 0.31
CA PHE A 90 5.52 -7.55 -0.52
C PHE A 90 6.03 -7.40 -1.95
#